data_AF-A0A8J7QX36-F1
#
_entry.id   AF-A0A8J7QX36-F1
#
_cell.length_a   1.000
_cell.length_b   1.000
_cell.length_c   1.000
_cell.angle_alpha   90.00
_cell.angle_beta   90.00
_cell.angle_gamma   90.00
#
_symmetry.space_group_name_H-M   'P 1'
#
loop_
_entity.id
_entity.type
_entity.pdbx_description
1 polymer ?
#
loop_
_entity_poly.entity_id
_entity_poly.type
_entity_poly.pdbx_seq_one_letter_code
_entity_poly.pdbx_strand_id
1 'polypeptide(L)'
;CDMKLTTGIDMTAGSLGQGLSAAVGMALALKVQKKDARVYCIIGDGESQEGQIWEALMYAGSQQLDNHVVQVDDNGMQIDNYTDALNAVRPFDKRLAAFGFEAINVDGHDFNQLDSAFYKAKTIKKRPTAIIMSTVKGKGFSFCEGKLSNHNMKVTAEDLASALKDLA
;
A
#
# COMPACT_ATOMS: atom_id res chain seq x y z
N CYS A 1 8.63 4.79 -11.26
CA CYS A 1 9.30 3.62 -11.90
C CYS A 1 8.73 3.46 -13.31
N ASP A 2 9.50 2.93 -14.28
CA ASP A 2 9.05 2.80 -15.67
C ASP A 2 9.10 1.35 -16.15
N MET A 3 7.97 0.81 -16.59
CA MET A 3 7.82 -0.58 -17.03
C MET A 3 8.51 -0.90 -18.37
N LYS A 4 8.77 0.10 -19.21
CA LYS A 4 9.45 -0.08 -20.50
C LYS A 4 10.96 -0.09 -20.35
N LEU A 5 11.48 0.50 -19.28
CA LEU A 5 12.92 0.66 -19.05
C LEU A 5 13.48 -0.38 -18.08
N THR A 6 12.65 -1.04 -17.27
CA THR A 6 13.10 -1.95 -16.21
C THR A 6 12.30 -3.25 -16.22
N THR A 7 12.97 -4.38 -16.51
CA THR A 7 12.37 -5.71 -16.43
C THR A 7 11.88 -6.01 -15.01
N GLY A 8 10.65 -6.53 -14.89
CA GLY A 8 10.02 -6.85 -13.61
C GLY A 8 9.17 -5.71 -13.01
N ILE A 9 9.11 -4.55 -13.65
CA ILE A 9 8.16 -3.48 -13.30
C ILE A 9 6.86 -3.71 -14.08
N ASP A 10 5.77 -4.04 -13.40
CA ASP A 10 4.48 -4.35 -14.02
C ASP A 10 3.75 -3.12 -14.59
N MET A 11 4.01 -1.92 -14.04
CA MET A 11 3.38 -0.67 -14.46
C MET A 11 4.30 0.53 -14.22
N THR A 12 4.32 1.48 -15.16
CA THR A 12 4.90 2.81 -14.93
C THR A 12 4.06 3.57 -13.90
N ALA A 13 4.59 3.77 -12.70
CA ALA A 13 3.93 4.50 -11.61
C ALA A 13 4.62 5.82 -11.29
N GLY A 14 3.94 6.70 -10.55
CA GLY A 14 4.45 7.97 -10.06
C GLY A 14 3.36 9.02 -9.85
N SER A 15 2.35 9.04 -10.72
CA SER A 15 1.09 9.73 -10.43
C SER A 15 0.32 8.91 -9.41
N LEU A 16 0.09 9.50 -8.23
CA LEU A 16 -0.66 8.88 -7.14
C LEU A 16 -2.04 8.42 -7.63
N GLY A 17 -2.53 7.30 -7.11
CA GLY A 17 -3.83 6.71 -7.44
C GLY A 17 -3.84 5.81 -8.67
N GLN A 18 -3.05 6.12 -9.70
CA GLN A 18 -3.10 5.39 -10.98
C GLN A 18 -2.63 3.93 -10.87
N GLY A 19 -1.68 3.67 -9.98
CA GLY A 19 -1.16 2.31 -9.73
C GLY A 19 -2.26 1.34 -9.30
N LEU A 20 -3.15 1.79 -8.40
CA LEU A 20 -4.26 0.96 -7.92
C LEU A 20 -5.28 0.67 -9.04
N SER A 21 -5.65 1.68 -9.84
CA SER A 21 -6.56 1.45 -10.98
C SER A 21 -5.98 0.44 -11.98
N ALA A 22 -4.68 0.54 -12.28
CA ALA A 22 -4.00 -0.42 -13.14
C ALA A 22 -4.00 -1.83 -12.52
N ALA A 23 -3.70 -1.96 -11.22
CA ALA A 23 -3.71 -3.23 -10.51
C ALA A 23 -5.10 -3.90 -10.50
N VAL A 24 -6.16 -3.12 -10.32
CA VAL A 24 -7.55 -3.60 -10.43
C VAL A 24 -7.84 -4.13 -11.84
N GLY A 25 -7.41 -3.41 -12.88
CA GLY A 25 -7.52 -3.87 -14.27
C GLY A 25 -6.76 -5.17 -14.53
N MET A 26 -5.54 -5.30 -14.00
CA MET A 26 -4.74 -6.53 -14.09
C MET A 26 -5.43 -7.71 -13.39
N ALA A 27 -5.98 -7.50 -12.19
CA ALA A 27 -6.68 -8.54 -11.44
C ALA A 27 -7.93 -9.02 -12.19
N LEU A 28 -8.70 -8.09 -12.76
CA LEU A 28 -9.84 -8.40 -13.61
C LEU A 28 -9.40 -9.20 -14.85
N ALA A 29 -8.36 -8.76 -15.55
CA ALA A 29 -7.87 -9.43 -16.74
C ALA A 29 -7.46 -10.88 -16.47
N LEU A 30 -6.78 -11.14 -15.33
CA LEU A 30 -6.42 -12.50 -14.92
C LEU A 30 -7.63 -13.39 -14.66
N LYS A 31 -8.69 -12.85 -14.03
CA LYS A 31 -9.95 -13.58 -13.85
C LYS A 31 -10.62 -13.93 -15.18
N VAL A 32 -10.72 -12.95 -16.09
CA VAL A 32 -11.30 -13.16 -17.43
C VAL A 32 -10.50 -14.21 -18.20
N GLN A 33 -9.18 -14.19 -18.10
CA GLN A 33 -8.28 -15.15 -18.74
C GLN A 33 -8.20 -16.50 -18.00
N LYS A 34 -8.90 -16.67 -16.86
CA LYS A 34 -8.85 -17.85 -16.01
C LYS A 34 -7.42 -18.25 -15.60
N LYS A 35 -6.56 -17.26 -15.35
CA LYS A 35 -5.19 -17.47 -14.89
C LYS A 35 -5.15 -17.49 -13.37
N ASP A 36 -4.47 -18.49 -12.82
CA ASP A 36 -4.24 -18.60 -11.38
C ASP A 36 -3.06 -17.72 -10.96
N ALA A 37 -3.32 -16.42 -10.88
CA ALA A 37 -2.36 -15.43 -10.43
C ALA A 37 -3.06 -14.35 -9.61
N ARG A 38 -2.30 -13.73 -8.71
CA ARG A 38 -2.77 -12.72 -7.76
C ARG A 38 -2.03 -11.41 -7.99
N VAL A 39 -2.76 -10.30 -7.92
CA VAL A 39 -2.21 -8.95 -8.07
C VAL A 39 -2.13 -8.29 -6.71
N TYR A 40 -0.92 -7.85 -6.37
CA TYR A 40 -0.62 -7.10 -5.17
C TYR A 40 -0.35 -5.65 -5.55
N CYS A 41 -0.92 -4.71 -4.77
CA CYS A 41 -0.64 -3.29 -4.93
C CYS A 41 -0.49 -2.67 -3.54
N ILE A 42 0.54 -1.87 -3.35
CA ILE A 42 0.74 -1.06 -2.15
C ILE A 42 0.33 0.38 -2.46
N ILE A 43 -0.40 1.00 -1.54
CA ILE A 43 -0.80 2.41 -1.60
C ILE A 43 -0.44 3.10 -0.29
N GLY A 44 -0.16 4.40 -0.37
CA GLY A 44 0.05 5.23 0.82
C GLY A 44 -1.25 5.77 1.44
N ASP A 45 -1.21 6.12 2.73
CA ASP A 45 -2.31 6.83 3.38
C ASP A 45 -2.56 8.23 2.78
N GLY A 46 -1.51 8.97 2.44
CA GLY A 46 -1.61 10.24 1.71
C GLY A 46 -2.09 10.07 0.27
N GLU A 47 -1.63 9.03 -0.43
CA GLU A 47 -2.13 8.67 -1.77
C GLU A 47 -3.64 8.41 -1.77
N SER A 48 -4.17 7.85 -0.68
CA SER A 48 -5.59 7.54 -0.53
C SER A 48 -6.50 8.77 -0.45
N GLN A 49 -5.95 9.98 -0.45
CA GLN A 49 -6.70 11.23 -0.62
C GLN A 49 -7.16 11.44 -2.07
N GLU A 50 -6.54 10.77 -3.04
CA GLU A 50 -6.97 10.81 -4.45
C GLU A 50 -8.33 10.13 -4.65
N GLY A 51 -9.24 10.80 -5.34
CA GLY A 51 -10.58 10.26 -5.64
C GLY A 51 -10.52 8.93 -6.41
N GLN A 52 -9.53 8.80 -7.29
CA GLN A 52 -9.28 7.62 -8.12
C GLN A 52 -9.08 6.34 -7.28
N ILE A 53 -8.51 6.44 -6.08
CA ILE A 53 -8.34 5.29 -5.17
C ILE A 53 -9.71 4.70 -4.82
N TRP A 54 -10.66 5.56 -4.45
CA TRP A 54 -11.99 5.13 -4.01
C TRP A 54 -12.82 4.56 -5.17
N GLU A 55 -12.69 5.13 -6.37
CA GLU A 55 -13.31 4.57 -7.58
C GLU A 55 -12.80 3.15 -7.87
N ALA A 56 -11.48 2.95 -7.79
CA ALA A 56 -10.85 1.64 -8.04
C ALA A 56 -11.26 0.60 -6.98
N LEU A 57 -11.25 0.97 -5.69
CA LEU A 57 -11.67 0.10 -4.60
C LEU A 57 -13.15 -0.28 -4.74
N MET A 58 -14.03 0.69 -5.00
CA MET A 58 -15.45 0.43 -5.22
C MET A 58 -15.68 -0.60 -6.34
N TYR A 59 -14.98 -0.43 -7.46
CA TYR A 59 -15.07 -1.36 -8.58
C TYR A 59 -14.54 -2.76 -8.23
N ALA A 60 -13.37 -2.85 -7.61
CA ALA A 60 -12.74 -4.13 -7.24
C ALA A 60 -13.61 -4.96 -6.29
N GLY A 61 -14.26 -4.31 -5.33
CA GLY A 61 -15.21 -4.93 -4.43
C GLY A 61 -16.47 -5.43 -5.15
N SER A 62 -17.08 -4.58 -5.98
CA SER A 62 -18.26 -4.92 -6.78
C SER A 62 -18.02 -6.12 -7.71
N GLN A 63 -16.83 -6.19 -8.32
CA GLN A 63 -16.42 -7.31 -9.17
C GLN A 63 -15.88 -8.52 -8.40
N GLN A 64 -15.90 -8.50 -7.06
CA GLN A 64 -15.47 -9.61 -6.20
C GLN A 64 -14.07 -10.12 -6.58
N LEU A 65 -13.11 -9.20 -6.79
CA LEU A 65 -11.74 -9.52 -7.23
C LEU A 65 -10.92 -10.16 -6.11
N ASP A 66 -11.25 -11.39 -5.73
CA ASP A 66 -10.55 -12.16 -4.69
C ASP A 66 -9.10 -12.54 -4.99
N ASN A 67 -8.64 -12.30 -6.22
CA ASN A 67 -7.24 -12.37 -6.62
C ASN A 67 -6.52 -11.02 -6.53
N HIS A 68 -7.13 -10.01 -5.90
CA HIS A 68 -6.50 -8.72 -5.63
C HIS A 68 -6.26 -8.53 -4.13
N VAL A 69 -5.05 -8.08 -3.77
CA VAL A 69 -4.66 -7.71 -2.41
C VAL A 69 -4.08 -6.31 -2.41
N VAL A 70 -4.77 -5.40 -1.73
CA VAL A 70 -4.30 -4.03 -1.51
C VAL A 70 -3.57 -3.99 -0.16
N GLN A 71 -2.38 -3.42 -0.14
CA GLN A 71 -1.66 -3.11 1.09
C GLN A 71 -1.73 -1.60 1.31
N VAL A 72 -2.20 -1.17 2.47
CA VAL A 72 -2.21 0.25 2.84
C VAL A 72 -1.05 0.49 3.80
N ASP A 73 -0.06 1.28 3.37
CA ASP A 73 1.00 1.78 4.24
C ASP A 73 0.46 2.96 5.06
N ASP A 74 -0.02 2.66 6.26
CA ASP A 74 -0.68 3.60 7.16
C ASP A 74 0.32 4.22 8.14
N ASN A 75 1.24 5.04 7.61
CA ASN A 75 2.32 5.67 8.39
C ASN A 75 1.97 7.03 9.02
N GLY A 76 0.82 7.62 8.66
CA GLY A 76 0.35 8.87 9.25
C GLY A 76 0.85 10.15 8.60
N MET A 77 1.77 10.10 7.63
CA MET A 77 2.56 11.26 7.20
C MET A 77 2.69 11.41 5.69
N GLN A 78 2.30 12.58 5.17
CA GLN A 78 2.59 12.99 3.79
C GLN A 78 3.66 14.08 3.72
N ILE A 79 3.79 14.76 2.57
CA ILE A 79 4.84 15.78 2.34
C ILE A 79 4.71 16.92 3.35
N ASP A 80 3.53 17.54 3.42
CA ASP A 80 3.35 18.80 4.14
C ASP A 80 3.10 18.60 5.64
N ASN A 81 2.39 17.53 6.02
CA ASN A 81 2.01 17.27 7.40
C ASN A 81 1.47 15.84 7.61
N TYR A 82 0.97 15.58 8.81
CA TYR A 82 0.16 14.40 9.12
C TYR A 82 -1.10 14.34 8.25
N THR A 83 -1.44 13.15 7.77
CA THR A 83 -2.56 12.95 6.83
C THR A 83 -3.90 13.38 7.43
N ASP A 84 -4.15 13.09 8.72
CA ASP A 84 -5.39 13.46 9.42
C ASP A 84 -5.52 14.96 9.70
N ALA A 85 -4.41 15.71 9.72
CA ALA A 85 -4.45 17.17 9.88
C ALA A 85 -4.80 17.91 8.59
N LEU A 86 -4.66 17.24 7.43
CA LEU A 86 -4.86 17.85 6.11
C LEU A 86 -6.16 17.35 5.46
N ASN A 87 -6.27 16.04 5.24
CA ASN A 87 -7.46 15.43 4.67
C ASN A 87 -7.57 13.98 5.16
N ALA A 88 -8.37 13.78 6.20
CA ALA A 88 -8.46 12.53 6.92
C ALA A 88 -9.21 11.45 6.11
N VAL A 89 -8.51 10.36 5.82
CA VAL A 89 -9.04 9.18 5.12
C VAL A 89 -9.29 8.00 6.07
N ARG A 90 -8.84 8.08 7.32
CA ARG A 90 -9.12 7.08 8.35
C ARG A 90 -10.60 7.12 8.80
N PRO A 91 -11.09 6.04 9.43
CA PRO A 91 -10.44 4.73 9.56
C PRO A 91 -10.55 3.89 8.27
N PHE A 92 -9.45 3.30 7.82
CA PHE A 92 -9.38 2.57 6.55
C PHE A 92 -10.20 1.29 6.53
N ASP A 93 -10.14 0.51 7.61
CA ASP A 93 -10.84 -0.76 7.76
C ASP A 93 -12.35 -0.64 7.47
N LYS A 94 -13.01 0.37 8.04
CA LYS A 94 -14.45 0.61 7.84
C LYS A 94 -14.76 1.03 6.41
N ARG A 95 -13.93 1.90 5.81
CA ARG A 95 -14.15 2.37 4.43
C ARG A 95 -13.96 1.24 3.43
N LEU A 96 -12.90 0.46 3.57
CA LEU A 96 -12.63 -0.70 2.72
C LEU A 96 -13.69 -1.78 2.88
N ALA A 97 -14.13 -2.05 4.11
CA ALA A 97 -15.25 -2.96 4.38
C ALA A 97 -16.56 -2.48 3.71
N ALA A 98 -16.82 -1.17 3.70
CA ALA A 98 -17.97 -0.60 3.00
C ALA A 98 -17.90 -0.81 1.47
N PHE A 99 -16.70 -0.89 0.90
CA PHE A 99 -16.47 -1.30 -0.49
C PHE A 99 -16.41 -2.82 -0.68
N GLY A 100 -16.72 -3.63 0.34
CA GLY A 100 -16.81 -5.08 0.23
C GLY A 100 -15.48 -5.83 0.34
N PHE A 101 -14.41 -5.19 0.82
CA PHE A 101 -13.13 -5.86 1.07
C PHE A 101 -13.17 -6.66 2.38
N GLU A 102 -12.38 -7.74 2.45
CA GLU A 102 -11.89 -8.25 3.73
C GLU A 102 -10.77 -7.32 4.22
N ALA A 103 -11.01 -6.56 5.28
CA ALA A 103 -10.01 -5.67 5.88
C ALA A 103 -9.28 -6.40 7.02
N ILE A 104 -7.94 -6.37 7.00
CA ILE A 104 -7.06 -6.98 8.00
C ILE A 104 -6.10 -5.90 8.50
N ASN A 105 -6.24 -5.50 9.76
CA ASN A 105 -5.30 -4.58 10.41
C ASN A 105 -4.12 -5.37 10.98
N VAL A 106 -2.91 -4.87 10.78
CA VAL A 106 -1.65 -5.45 11.32
C VAL A 106 -0.71 -4.34 11.80
N ASP A 107 0.16 -4.68 12.74
CA ASP A 107 1.42 -3.96 12.91
C ASP A 107 2.29 -4.23 11.68
N GLY A 108 2.62 -3.18 10.92
CA GLY A 108 3.42 -3.27 9.71
C GLY A 108 4.89 -3.63 9.94
N HIS A 109 5.33 -3.72 11.20
CA HIS A 109 6.67 -4.14 11.59
C HIS A 109 6.70 -5.52 12.26
N ASP A 110 5.54 -6.17 12.43
CA ASP A 110 5.44 -7.53 12.94
C ASP A 110 5.33 -8.53 11.78
N PHE A 111 6.46 -9.19 11.47
CA PHE A 111 6.52 -10.17 10.38
C PHE A 111 5.57 -11.36 10.57
N ASN A 112 5.23 -11.76 11.79
CA ASN A 112 4.30 -12.85 12.02
C ASN A 112 2.86 -12.43 11.68
N GLN A 113 2.50 -11.18 12.02
CA GLN A 113 1.21 -10.61 11.64
C GLN A 113 1.09 -10.43 10.12
N LEU A 114 2.14 -9.91 9.48
CA LEU A 114 2.21 -9.78 8.03
C LEU A 114 2.06 -11.14 7.34
N ASP A 115 2.85 -12.14 7.74
CA ASP A 115 2.79 -13.49 7.16
C ASP A 115 1.38 -14.09 7.31
N SER A 116 0.81 -14.01 8.51
CA SER A 116 -0.55 -14.47 8.79
C SER A 116 -1.60 -13.77 7.91
N ALA A 117 -1.48 -12.45 7.70
CA ALA A 117 -2.39 -11.68 6.86
C ALA A 117 -2.29 -12.07 5.39
N PHE A 118 -1.08 -12.26 4.86
CA PHE A 118 -0.87 -12.70 3.48
C PHE A 118 -1.35 -14.14 3.24
N TYR A 119 -1.15 -15.05 4.21
CA TYR A 119 -1.73 -16.39 4.13
C TYR A 119 -3.25 -16.36 4.16
N LYS A 120 -3.85 -15.59 5.07
CA LYS A 120 -5.31 -15.40 5.12
C LYS A 120 -5.84 -14.84 3.80
N ALA A 121 -5.18 -13.84 3.21
CA ALA A 121 -5.60 -13.24 1.93
C ALA A 121 -5.70 -14.28 0.79
N LYS A 122 -4.88 -15.33 0.80
CA LYS A 122 -4.94 -16.42 -0.20
C LYS A 122 -6.20 -17.28 -0.06
N THR A 123 -6.75 -17.40 1.15
CA THR A 123 -7.91 -18.24 1.44
C THR A 123 -9.24 -17.50 1.24
N ILE A 124 -9.25 -16.17 1.26
CA ILE A 124 -10.44 -15.35 1.02
C ILE A 124 -10.87 -15.48 -0.45
N LYS A 125 -12.18 -15.71 -0.65
CA LYS A 125 -12.83 -15.85 -1.96
C LYS A 125 -14.04 -14.92 -2.06
N LYS A 126 -14.44 -14.60 -3.29
CA LYS A 126 -15.60 -13.73 -3.62
C LYS A 126 -15.52 -12.30 -3.08
N ARG A 127 -14.35 -11.84 -2.65
CA ARG A 127 -14.05 -10.45 -2.31
C ARG A 127 -12.55 -10.19 -2.31
N PRO A 128 -12.09 -8.99 -2.68
CA PRO A 128 -10.69 -8.60 -2.52
C PRO A 128 -10.31 -8.49 -1.03
N THR A 129 -9.00 -8.50 -0.75
CA THR A 129 -8.46 -8.31 0.61
C THR A 129 -7.69 -6.99 0.68
N ALA A 130 -7.82 -6.30 1.80
CA ALA A 130 -6.98 -5.16 2.15
C ALA A 130 -6.22 -5.47 3.44
N ILE A 131 -4.90 -5.31 3.42
CA ILE A 131 -4.02 -5.42 4.57
C ILE A 131 -3.62 -4.00 4.95
N ILE A 132 -4.15 -3.50 6.06
CA ILE A 132 -3.87 -2.16 6.58
C ILE A 132 -2.71 -2.28 7.57
N MET A 133 -1.57 -1.72 7.19
CA MET A 133 -0.31 -1.86 7.93
C MET A 133 -0.06 -0.56 8.69
N SER A 134 -0.15 -0.59 10.02
CA SER A 134 0.31 0.55 10.82
C SER A 134 1.84 0.53 10.84
N THR A 135 2.46 1.56 10.24
CA THR A 135 3.91 1.62 10.04
C THR A 135 4.50 2.90 10.61
N VAL A 136 5.83 2.97 10.63
CA VAL A 136 6.60 4.14 11.06
C VAL A 136 7.47 4.52 9.88
N LYS A 137 7.30 5.75 9.39
CA LYS A 137 8.05 6.24 8.25
C LYS A 137 9.54 6.34 8.59
N GLY A 138 10.41 5.72 7.80
CA GLY A 138 11.85 5.63 8.08
C GLY A 138 12.20 4.68 9.22
N LYS A 139 11.37 3.67 9.49
CA LYS A 139 11.62 2.67 10.53
C LYS A 139 13.06 2.16 10.50
N GLY A 140 13.70 2.14 11.66
CA GLY A 140 15.03 1.56 11.83
C GLY A 140 16.18 2.50 11.49
N PHE A 141 15.90 3.77 11.16
CA PHE A 141 16.93 4.76 10.86
C PHE A 141 16.77 5.99 11.75
N SER A 142 17.61 6.08 12.78
CA SER A 142 17.55 7.08 13.85
C SER A 142 17.50 8.53 13.35
N PHE A 143 18.18 8.83 12.23
CA PHE A 143 18.24 10.16 11.67
C PHE A 143 16.90 10.63 11.06
N CYS A 144 16.00 9.73 10.66
CA CYS A 144 14.77 10.07 9.94
C CYS A 144 13.48 9.33 10.41
N GLU A 145 13.56 8.37 11.32
CA GLU A 145 12.41 7.61 11.84
C GLU A 145 11.36 8.53 12.46
N GLY A 146 10.12 8.44 11.97
CA GLY A 146 8.98 9.21 12.47
C GLY A 146 9.06 10.72 12.21
N LYS A 147 9.89 11.17 11.27
CA LYS A 147 10.04 12.60 10.95
C LYS A 147 9.32 12.96 9.65
N LEU A 148 8.56 14.07 9.65
CA LEU A 148 7.90 14.60 8.45
C LEU A 148 8.90 14.90 7.32
N SER A 149 10.11 15.36 7.66
CA SER A 149 11.18 15.64 6.70
C SER A 149 11.61 14.42 5.88
N ASN A 150 11.29 13.20 6.31
CA ASN A 150 11.72 11.96 5.67
C ASN A 150 11.06 11.69 4.30
N HIS A 151 9.97 12.39 3.93
CA HIS A 151 9.29 12.10 2.66
C HIS A 151 10.19 12.31 1.43
N ASN A 152 10.99 13.37 1.41
CA ASN A 152 11.91 13.69 0.31
C ASN A 152 13.13 14.44 0.84
N MET A 153 13.94 13.74 1.64
CA MET A 153 15.18 14.30 2.19
C MET A 153 16.39 13.93 1.36
N LYS A 154 17.39 14.83 1.36
CA LYS A 154 18.74 14.48 0.94
C LYS A 154 19.40 13.67 2.06
N VAL A 155 20.07 12.58 1.70
CA VAL A 155 20.87 11.76 2.61
C VAL A 155 22.32 12.20 2.49
N THR A 156 22.89 12.69 3.59
CA THR A 156 24.31 13.09 3.66
C THR A 156 25.23 11.89 3.89
N ALA A 157 26.56 12.10 3.79
CA ALA A 157 27.52 11.05 4.11
C ALA A 157 27.46 10.65 5.60
N GLU A 158 27.19 11.62 6.48
CA GLU A 158 26.98 11.40 7.91
C GLU A 158 25.70 10.60 8.18
N ASP A 159 24.60 10.93 7.51
CA ASP A 159 23.34 10.17 7.61
C ASP A 159 23.53 8.72 7.16
N LEU A 160 24.25 8.50 6.05
CA LEU A 160 24.59 7.16 5.56
C LEU A 160 25.43 6.38 6.59
N ALA A 161 26.46 7.02 7.17
CA ALA A 161 27.28 6.38 8.20
C ALA A 161 26.47 6.04 9.47
N SER A 162 25.48 6.87 9.83
CA SER A 162 24.54 6.57 10.91
C SER A 162 23.63 5.39 10.55
N ALA A 163 23.05 5.41 9.35
CA ALA A 163 22.16 4.36 8.87
C ALA A 163 22.82 2.98 8.82
N LEU A 164 24.08 2.91 8.39
CA LEU A 164 24.83 1.64 8.37
C LEU A 164 25.12 1.10 9.77
N LYS A 165 25.22 1.96 10.79
CA LYS A 165 25.33 1.51 12.19
C LYS A 165 24.00 1.01 12.72
N ASP A 166 22.88 1.65 12.34
CA ASP A 166 21.55 1.21 12.74
C ASP A 166 21.16 -0.16 12.14
N LEU A 167 21.77 -0.54 11.00
CA LEU A 167 21.56 -1.83 10.33
C LEU A 167 22.43 -2.98 10.85
N ALA A 168 23.50 -2.69 11.61
CA ALA A 168 24.50 -3.66 12.03
C ALA A 168 24.13 -4.35 13.36
#